data_AF-A0A645H6W9-F1
#
_entry.id   AF-A0A645H6W9-F1
#
_cell.length_a   1.000
_cell.length_b   1.000
_cell.length_c   1.000
_cell.angle_alpha   90.00
_cell.angle_beta   90.00
_cell.angle_gamma   90.00
#
_symmetry.space_group_name_H-M   'P 1'
#
loop_
_entity.id
_entity.type
_entity.pdbx_description
1 polymer ?
#
loop_
_entity_poly.entity_id
_entity_poly.type
_entity_poly.pdbx_seq_one_letter_code
_entity_poly.pdbx_strand_id
1 'polypeptide(L)'
;MHVSGHACQEELKLIHTLVRPKFFIPVHGEYRHLKQHGELAVKLGMKEKNVYLGENGDVIEITRDSIRKSGSVISGQVFVDGLGVGDVGNIVLRDRKHLSQDGILTVVVTIDKESGSVIAGPDIISRGFVYVRESEDLMEQARERVREALKECEEKHITEWPTIKANIREVLRVYLYEKTKRRPMILPIIMEV
;
A
#
# COMPACT_ATOMS: atom_id res chain seq x y z
N MET A 1 -20.11 -26.28 19.02
CA MET A 1 -21.41 -25.82 18.47
C MET A 1 -21.31 -24.32 18.24
N HIS A 2 -21.43 -23.83 17.00
CA HIS A 2 -21.40 -22.40 16.65
C HIS A 2 -22.48 -22.13 15.60
N VAL A 3 -23.10 -20.95 15.66
CA VAL A 3 -24.07 -20.46 14.67
C VAL A 3 -23.76 -19.00 14.34
N SER A 4 -24.08 -18.59 13.12
CA SER A 4 -23.97 -17.20 12.69
C SER A 4 -24.86 -16.29 13.54
N GLY A 5 -24.36 -15.11 13.91
CA GLY A 5 -25.19 -14.04 14.50
C GLY A 5 -25.97 -13.21 13.48
N HIS A 6 -25.80 -13.50 12.18
CA HIS A 6 -26.48 -12.79 11.08
C HIS A 6 -27.49 -13.67 10.37
N ALA A 7 -28.60 -13.05 9.96
CA ALA A 7 -29.71 -13.68 9.24
C ALA A 7 -29.27 -14.31 7.92
N CYS A 8 -29.70 -15.55 7.70
CA CYS A 8 -29.62 -16.25 6.42
C CYS A 8 -30.72 -15.75 5.45
N GLN A 9 -30.67 -16.22 4.21
CA GLN A 9 -31.57 -15.78 3.15
C GLN A 9 -33.06 -15.86 3.52
N GLU A 10 -33.52 -16.94 4.15
CA GLU A 10 -34.94 -17.08 4.53
C GLU A 10 -35.37 -16.10 5.62
N GLU A 11 -34.48 -15.80 6.57
CA GLU A 11 -34.72 -14.79 7.62
C GLU A 11 -34.74 -13.37 7.02
N LEU A 12 -33.89 -13.09 6.03
CA LEU A 12 -33.94 -11.84 5.28
C LEU A 12 -35.26 -11.71 4.50
N LYS A 13 -35.72 -12.78 3.83
CA LYS A 13 -37.03 -12.79 3.14
C LYS A 13 -38.18 -12.53 4.11
N LEU A 14 -38.12 -13.10 5.32
CA LEU A 14 -39.12 -12.88 6.36
C LEU A 14 -39.23 -11.39 6.70
N ILE A 15 -38.11 -10.70 6.92
CA ILE A 15 -38.10 -9.25 7.20
C ILE A 15 -38.71 -8.45 6.04
N HIS A 16 -38.34 -8.74 4.79
CA HIS A 16 -38.93 -8.06 3.62
C HIS A 16 -40.45 -8.26 3.53
N THR A 17 -40.94 -9.45 3.86
CA THR A 17 -42.36 -9.79 3.82
C THR A 17 -43.17 -9.13 4.94
N LEU A 18 -42.56 -8.96 6.12
CA LEU A 18 -43.15 -8.30 7.28
C LEU A 18 -43.18 -6.78 7.12
N VAL A 19 -42.05 -6.17 6.73
CA VAL A 19 -41.90 -4.71 6.65
C VAL A 19 -42.56 -4.14 5.40
N ARG A 20 -42.56 -4.88 4.29
CA ARG A 20 -43.06 -4.44 2.97
C ARG A 20 -42.53 -3.05 2.55
N PRO A 21 -41.20 -2.87 2.50
CA PRO A 21 -40.61 -1.56 2.25
C PRO A 21 -40.93 -1.02 0.84
N LYS A 22 -41.17 0.30 0.73
CA LYS A 22 -41.35 0.97 -0.59
C LYS A 22 -40.03 1.09 -1.35
N PHE A 23 -38.94 1.36 -0.61
CA PHE A 23 -37.57 1.46 -1.10
C PHE A 23 -36.64 0.64 -0.20
N PHE A 24 -35.56 0.10 -0.76
CA PHE A 24 -34.63 -0.74 -0.02
C PHE A 24 -33.18 -0.36 -0.31
N ILE A 25 -32.38 -0.25 0.75
CA ILE A 25 -30.94 -0.04 0.69
C ILE A 25 -30.31 -1.18 1.49
N PRO A 26 -29.67 -2.17 0.85
CA PRO A 26 -28.94 -3.19 1.58
C PRO A 26 -27.71 -2.54 2.25
N VAL A 27 -27.48 -2.91 3.51
CA VAL A 27 -26.35 -2.42 4.32
C VAL A 27 -25.63 -3.59 4.98
N HIS A 28 -24.44 -3.32 5.52
CA HIS A 28 -23.63 -4.28 6.27
C HIS A 28 -23.19 -5.53 5.47
N GLY A 29 -22.25 -5.32 4.55
CA GLY A 29 -21.57 -6.40 3.83
C GLY A 29 -20.72 -5.86 2.69
N GLU A 30 -19.79 -6.67 2.20
CA GLU A 30 -19.12 -6.38 0.92
C GLU A 30 -20.12 -6.31 -0.24
N TYR A 31 -19.71 -5.69 -1.35
CA TYR A 31 -20.52 -5.49 -2.54
C TYR A 31 -21.32 -6.73 -2.99
N ARG A 32 -20.69 -7.91 -2.98
CA ARG A 32 -21.36 -9.18 -3.34
C ARG A 32 -22.57 -9.51 -2.46
N HIS A 33 -22.50 -9.22 -1.16
CA HIS A 33 -23.58 -9.47 -0.22
C HIS A 33 -24.71 -8.46 -0.46
N LEU A 34 -24.36 -7.18 -0.63
CA LEU A 34 -25.32 -6.11 -0.87
C LEU A 34 -26.08 -6.34 -2.18
N LYS A 35 -25.36 -6.69 -3.25
CA LYS A 35 -25.94 -7.05 -4.54
C LYS A 35 -26.91 -8.24 -4.42
N GLN A 36 -26.48 -9.32 -3.78
CA GLN A 36 -27.33 -10.50 -3.59
C GLN A 36 -28.59 -10.19 -2.76
N HIS A 37 -28.47 -9.33 -1.74
CA HIS A 37 -29.61 -8.92 -0.92
C HIS A 37 -30.55 -7.99 -1.70
N GLY A 38 -30.03 -7.11 -2.56
CA GLY A 38 -30.83 -6.32 -3.49
C GLY A 38 -31.60 -7.21 -4.46
N GLU A 39 -30.94 -8.17 -5.09
CA GLU A 39 -31.57 -9.16 -5.99
C GLU A 39 -32.62 -10.01 -5.28
N LEU A 40 -32.39 -10.35 -4.00
CA LEU A 40 -33.38 -11.05 -3.17
C LEU A 40 -34.66 -10.22 -3.01
N ALA A 41 -34.53 -8.92 -2.71
CA ALA A 41 -35.67 -8.02 -2.59
C ALA A 41 -36.46 -7.92 -3.91
N VAL A 42 -35.76 -7.87 -5.05
CA VAL A 42 -36.38 -7.88 -6.39
C VAL A 42 -37.15 -9.18 -6.64
N LYS A 43 -36.58 -10.35 -6.28
CA LYS A 43 -37.24 -11.65 -6.39
C LYS A 43 -38.51 -11.77 -5.53
N LEU A 44 -38.60 -11.01 -4.44
CA LEU A 44 -39.79 -10.92 -3.59
C LEU A 44 -40.86 -9.94 -4.11
N GLY A 45 -40.63 -9.31 -5.27
CA GLY A 45 -41.59 -8.44 -5.94
C GLY A 45 -41.29 -6.94 -5.84
N MET A 46 -40.16 -6.54 -5.26
CA MET A 46 -39.73 -5.14 -5.30
C MET A 46 -39.29 -4.77 -6.72
N LYS A 47 -39.66 -3.56 -7.18
CA LYS A 47 -39.16 -3.04 -8.45
C LYS A 47 -37.68 -2.72 -8.31
N GLU A 48 -36.85 -3.12 -9.27
CA GLU A 48 -35.40 -2.89 -9.25
C GLU A 48 -35.05 -1.41 -9.01
N LYS A 49 -35.79 -0.48 -9.63
CA LYS A 49 -35.62 0.98 -9.43
C LYS A 49 -35.85 1.48 -7.99
N ASN A 50 -36.44 0.65 -7.12
CA ASN A 50 -36.66 0.97 -5.72
C ASN A 50 -35.56 0.39 -4.80
N VAL A 51 -34.65 -0.41 -5.35
CA VAL A 51 -33.47 -0.92 -4.64
C VAL A 51 -32.29 -0.04 -4.99
N TYR A 52 -31.61 0.50 -3.98
CA TYR A 52 -30.44 1.33 -4.17
C TYR A 52 -29.21 0.71 -3.50
N LEU A 53 -28.19 0.36 -4.31
CA LEU A 53 -26.90 -0.11 -3.83
C LEU A 53 -26.00 1.10 -3.56
N GLY A 54 -25.84 1.46 -2.29
CA GLY A 54 -25.04 2.61 -1.88
C GLY A 54 -23.58 2.29 -1.63
N GLU A 55 -22.74 3.29 -1.85
CA GLU A 55 -21.33 3.30 -1.44
C GLU A 55 -21.13 4.20 -0.21
N ASN A 56 -20.03 3.98 0.50
CA ASN A 56 -19.68 4.84 1.63
C ASN A 56 -19.52 6.29 1.16
N GLY A 57 -20.21 7.21 1.83
CA GLY A 57 -20.22 8.63 1.49
C GLY A 57 -21.33 9.05 0.52
N ASP A 58 -22.13 8.13 -0.01
CA ASP A 58 -23.32 8.51 -0.78
C ASP A 58 -24.36 9.22 0.08
N VAL A 59 -24.91 10.34 -0.43
CA VAL A 59 -26.07 11.00 0.17
C VAL A 59 -27.32 10.59 -0.61
N ILE A 60 -28.24 9.92 0.08
CA ILE A 60 -29.48 9.41 -0.52
C ILE A 60 -30.66 10.27 -0.09
N GLU A 61 -31.34 10.84 -1.08
CA GLU A 61 -32.59 11.56 -0.90
C GLU A 61 -33.77 10.61 -1.11
N ILE A 62 -34.60 10.51 -0.09
CA ILE A 62 -35.81 9.68 -0.09
C ILE A 62 -37.00 10.60 0.10
N THR A 63 -37.92 10.57 -0.86
CA THR A 63 -39.22 11.24 -0.75
C THR A 63 -40.31 10.19 -0.62
N ARG A 64 -41.58 10.63 -0.53
CA ARG A 64 -42.71 9.70 -0.58
C ARG A 64 -42.65 8.81 -1.82
N ASP A 65 -42.21 9.32 -2.97
CA ASP A 65 -42.36 8.66 -4.27
C ASP A 65 -41.06 8.40 -5.04
N SER A 66 -39.91 8.85 -4.53
CA SER A 66 -38.61 8.63 -5.18
C SER A 66 -37.50 8.30 -4.19
N ILE A 67 -36.55 7.50 -4.65
CA ILE A 67 -35.23 7.32 -4.03
C ILE A 67 -34.17 7.69 -5.08
N ARG A 68 -33.19 8.53 -4.72
CA ARG A 68 -32.07 8.86 -5.60
C ARG A 68 -30.84 9.29 -4.80
N LYS A 69 -29.67 9.18 -5.40
CA LYS A 69 -28.47 9.86 -4.93
C LYS A 69 -28.60 11.36 -5.17
N SER A 70 -28.44 12.17 -4.12
CA SER A 70 -28.48 13.64 -4.20
C SER A 70 -27.11 14.28 -4.05
N GLY A 71 -26.09 13.52 -3.66
CA GLY A 71 -24.72 14.01 -3.57
C GLY A 71 -23.77 12.99 -2.94
N SER A 72 -22.62 13.48 -2.50
CA SER A 72 -21.62 12.72 -1.77
C SER A 72 -21.00 13.58 -0.67
N VAL A 73 -20.65 12.96 0.44
CA VAL A 73 -19.86 13.56 1.52
C VAL A 73 -18.46 12.96 1.56
N ILE A 74 -17.51 13.70 2.14
CA ILE A 74 -16.18 13.20 2.39
C ILE A 74 -16.30 11.99 3.31
N SER A 75 -15.78 10.86 2.84
CA SER A 75 -15.74 9.61 3.58
C SER A 75 -14.44 8.88 3.24
N GLY A 76 -14.04 7.95 4.11
CA GLY A 76 -12.79 7.23 3.95
C GLY A 76 -12.45 6.43 5.20
N GLN A 77 -11.31 5.77 5.14
CA GLN A 77 -10.77 5.01 6.27
C GLN A 77 -9.77 5.88 7.02
N VAL A 78 -9.84 5.84 8.35
CA VAL A 78 -8.81 6.38 9.23
C VAL A 78 -8.20 5.20 9.95
N PHE A 79 -6.90 4.99 9.76
CA PHE A 79 -6.17 3.91 10.42
C PHE A 79 -5.74 4.35 11.82
N VAL A 80 -5.71 3.40 12.76
CA VAL A 80 -5.29 3.62 14.15
C VAL A 80 -4.14 2.67 14.45
N ASP A 81 -3.02 3.19 14.93
CA ASP A 81 -1.83 2.42 15.29
C ASP A 81 -1.29 2.88 16.65
N GLY A 82 -1.50 2.06 17.69
CA GLY A 82 -1.16 2.42 19.06
C GLY A 82 -1.93 3.64 19.56
N LEU A 83 -1.21 4.71 19.87
CA LEU A 83 -1.79 6.01 20.26
C LEU A 83 -2.03 6.94 19.06
N GLY A 84 -1.55 6.57 17.88
CA GLY A 84 -1.70 7.32 16.64
C GLY A 84 -3.07 7.10 16.01
N VAL A 85 -3.75 8.19 15.67
CA VAL A 85 -5.02 8.19 14.95
C VAL A 85 -4.84 8.97 13.64
N GLY A 86 -4.92 8.27 12.51
CA GLY A 86 -4.77 8.87 11.17
C GLY A 86 -3.34 9.24 10.78
N ASP A 87 -2.35 8.91 11.61
CA ASP A 87 -0.92 9.07 11.35
C ASP A 87 -0.37 7.99 10.41
N VAL A 88 -1.01 6.82 10.37
CA VAL A 88 -0.71 5.76 9.39
C VAL A 88 -1.49 5.98 8.11
N GLY A 89 -0.80 6.51 7.09
CA GLY A 89 -1.33 6.60 5.74
C GLY A 89 -1.07 5.35 4.89
N ASN A 90 -1.67 5.30 3.70
CA ASN A 90 -1.44 4.24 2.70
C ASN A 90 0.05 4.07 2.32
N ILE A 91 0.84 5.16 2.37
CA ILE A 91 2.28 5.12 2.09
C ILE A 91 3.02 4.31 3.16
N VAL A 92 2.72 4.54 4.43
CA VAL A 92 3.33 3.81 5.56
C VAL A 92 2.99 2.32 5.47
N LEU A 93 1.74 1.98 5.15
CA LEU A 93 1.34 0.58 4.93
C LEU A 93 2.05 -0.06 3.74
N ARG A 94 2.23 0.68 2.65
CA ARG A 94 2.97 0.22 1.47
C ARG A 94 4.44 -0.04 1.81
N ASP A 95 5.08 0.84 2.54
CA ASP A 95 6.48 0.66 2.96
C ASP A 95 6.62 -0.54 3.88
N ARG A 96 5.72 -0.69 4.88
CA ARG A 96 5.67 -1.89 5.73
C ARG A 96 5.52 -3.19 4.94
N LYS A 97 4.69 -3.17 3.88
CA LYS A 97 4.51 -4.34 3.00
C LYS A 97 5.77 -4.68 2.20
N HIS A 98 6.45 -3.68 1.64
CA HIS A 98 7.70 -3.93 0.92
C HIS A 98 8.82 -4.41 1.85
N LEU A 99 8.93 -3.81 3.04
CA LEU A 99 9.92 -4.21 4.05
C LEU A 99 9.68 -5.64 4.54
N SER A 100 8.43 -6.08 4.70
CA SER A 100 8.13 -7.43 5.18
C SER A 100 8.36 -8.52 4.13
N GLN A 101 8.28 -8.20 2.84
CA GLN A 101 8.45 -9.16 1.74
C GLN A 101 9.92 -9.27 1.31
N ASP A 102 10.56 -8.13 1.04
CA ASP A 102 11.86 -8.09 0.36
C ASP A 102 13.00 -7.60 1.26
N GLY A 103 12.69 -7.08 2.44
CA GLY A 103 13.67 -6.49 3.34
C GLY A 103 14.20 -5.13 2.86
N ILE A 104 15.23 -4.65 3.54
CA ILE A 104 15.87 -3.35 3.28
C ILE A 104 17.39 -3.49 3.21
N LEU A 105 17.97 -2.67 2.33
CA LEU A 105 19.39 -2.48 2.17
C LEU A 105 19.71 -0.99 2.26
N THR A 106 20.47 -0.58 3.27
CA THR A 106 20.92 0.79 3.46
C THR A 106 22.36 0.92 2.98
N VAL A 107 22.65 1.95 2.20
CA VAL A 107 24.00 2.25 1.73
C VAL A 107 24.40 3.60 2.28
N VAL A 108 25.54 3.66 2.98
CA VAL A 108 26.06 4.87 3.58
C VAL A 108 27.35 5.26 2.86
N VAL A 109 27.41 6.48 2.37
CA VAL A 109 28.58 7.04 1.68
C VAL A 109 28.87 8.41 2.28
N THR A 110 30.14 8.75 2.40
CA THR A 110 30.60 10.04 2.89
C THR A 110 31.32 10.76 1.77
N ILE A 111 30.86 11.96 1.42
CA ILE A 111 31.37 12.77 0.30
C ILE A 111 31.86 14.11 0.83
N ASP A 112 33.00 14.57 0.32
CA ASP A 112 33.57 15.89 0.58
C ASP A 112 32.78 16.98 -0.14
N LYS A 113 32.41 18.05 0.57
CA LYS A 113 31.65 19.16 -0.04
C LYS A 113 32.42 19.89 -1.14
N GLU A 114 33.73 20.09 -0.95
CA GLU A 114 34.52 20.99 -1.80
C GLU A 114 35.00 20.29 -3.08
N SER A 115 35.47 19.05 -2.95
CA SER A 115 35.99 18.24 -4.05
C SER A 115 34.94 17.34 -4.70
N GLY A 116 33.80 17.08 -4.02
CA GLY A 116 32.81 16.10 -4.47
C GLY A 116 33.31 14.66 -4.45
N SER A 117 34.48 14.41 -3.84
CA SER A 117 35.13 13.10 -3.78
C SER A 117 34.58 12.26 -2.63
N VAL A 118 34.63 10.94 -2.79
CA VAL A 118 34.20 10.00 -1.75
C VAL A 118 35.29 9.86 -0.68
N ILE A 119 35.04 10.38 0.51
CA ILE A 119 35.97 10.31 1.65
C ILE A 119 35.91 8.93 2.33
N ALA A 120 34.71 8.37 2.49
CA ALA A 120 34.51 7.10 3.18
C ALA A 120 33.27 6.34 2.70
N GLY A 121 33.28 5.02 2.88
CA GLY A 121 32.25 4.10 2.36
C GLY A 121 32.59 3.55 0.96
N PRO A 122 31.65 2.88 0.27
CA PRO A 122 30.26 2.63 0.66
C PRO A 122 30.12 1.50 1.69
N ASP A 123 29.44 1.80 2.80
CA ASP A 123 29.04 0.79 3.79
C ASP A 123 27.61 0.33 3.54
N ILE A 124 27.41 -0.99 3.45
CA ILE A 124 26.11 -1.58 3.15
C ILE A 124 25.61 -2.37 4.35
N ILE A 125 24.40 -2.04 4.80
CA ILE A 125 23.70 -2.68 5.93
C ILE A 125 22.41 -3.33 5.42
N SER A 126 22.25 -4.62 5.66
CA SER A 126 21.06 -5.41 5.26
C SER A 126 20.21 -5.79 6.47
N ARG A 127 18.88 -5.68 6.36
CA ARG A 127 17.90 -6.19 7.33
C ARG A 127 16.74 -6.86 6.61
N GLY A 128 16.44 -8.13 6.94
CA GLY A 128 15.31 -8.88 6.35
C GLY A 128 15.47 -9.27 4.87
N PHE A 129 16.57 -8.87 4.22
CA PHE A 129 16.87 -9.22 2.84
C PHE A 129 17.77 -10.47 2.79
N VAL A 130 19.06 -10.35 3.10
CA VAL A 130 20.01 -11.48 3.16
C VAL A 130 20.74 -11.50 4.51
N TYR A 131 21.08 -12.69 5.00
CA TYR A 131 21.91 -12.86 6.19
C TYR A 131 23.37 -12.61 5.82
N VAL A 132 23.93 -11.50 6.29
CA VAL A 132 25.24 -11.00 5.86
C VAL A 132 26.36 -12.03 6.03
N ARG A 133 26.34 -12.84 7.11
CA ARG A 133 27.37 -13.86 7.37
C ARG A 133 27.37 -15.02 6.35
N GLU A 134 26.25 -15.26 5.67
CA GLU A 134 26.13 -16.31 4.65
C GLU A 134 26.23 -15.73 3.23
N SER A 135 26.39 -14.41 3.09
CA SER A 135 26.35 -13.72 1.80
C SER A 135 27.42 -12.63 1.71
N GLU A 136 28.58 -12.85 2.33
CA GLU A 136 29.69 -11.89 2.34
C GLU A 136 30.13 -11.53 0.91
N ASP A 137 30.28 -12.53 0.02
CA ASP A 137 30.66 -12.30 -1.38
C ASP A 137 29.64 -11.45 -2.14
N LEU A 138 28.34 -11.67 -1.90
CA LEU A 138 27.27 -10.88 -2.52
C LEU A 138 27.38 -9.41 -2.09
N MET A 139 27.65 -9.19 -0.81
CA MET A 139 27.76 -7.87 -0.21
C MET A 139 29.04 -7.14 -0.63
N GLU A 140 30.16 -7.84 -0.75
CA GLU A 140 31.41 -7.21 -1.23
C GLU A 140 31.31 -6.81 -2.70
N GLN A 141 30.75 -7.68 -3.55
CA GLN A 141 30.43 -7.32 -4.94
C GLN A 141 29.44 -6.15 -5.01
N ALA A 142 28.44 -6.10 -4.14
CA ALA A 142 27.52 -4.96 -4.07
C ALA A 142 28.27 -3.65 -3.73
N ARG A 143 29.23 -3.69 -2.79
CA ARG A 143 30.08 -2.52 -2.47
C ARG A 143 30.93 -2.11 -3.65
N GLU A 144 31.54 -3.07 -4.35
CA GLU A 144 32.35 -2.81 -5.53
C GLU A 144 31.55 -2.10 -6.63
N ARG A 145 30.33 -2.59 -6.93
CA ARG A 145 29.42 -1.94 -7.89
C ARG A 145 29.04 -0.51 -7.49
N VAL A 146 28.85 -0.25 -6.20
CA VAL A 146 28.58 1.11 -5.72
C VAL A 146 29.82 1.99 -5.85
N ARG A 147 31.03 1.48 -5.56
CA ARG A 147 32.29 2.22 -5.76
C ARG A 147 32.47 2.59 -7.23
N GLU A 148 32.21 1.67 -8.15
CA GLU A 148 32.23 1.93 -9.59
C GLU A 148 31.24 3.03 -9.99
N ALA A 149 29.99 2.94 -9.52
CA ALA A 149 28.96 3.93 -9.81
C ALA A 149 29.32 5.33 -9.26
N LEU A 150 29.93 5.39 -8.09
CA LEU A 150 30.40 6.64 -7.49
C LEU A 150 31.56 7.25 -8.27
N LYS A 151 32.55 6.44 -8.68
CA LYS A 151 33.67 6.88 -9.53
C LYS A 151 33.17 7.43 -10.87
N GLU A 152 32.21 6.75 -11.50
CA GLU A 152 31.62 7.24 -12.76
C GLU A 152 30.89 8.58 -12.56
N CYS A 153 30.25 8.79 -11.41
CA CYS A 153 29.64 10.08 -11.07
C CYS A 153 30.71 11.18 -10.87
N GLU A 154 31.81 10.85 -10.19
CA GLU A 154 32.94 11.76 -9.96
C GLU A 154 33.62 12.16 -11.27
N GLU A 155 33.91 11.20 -12.16
CA GLU A 155 34.51 11.44 -13.49
C GLU A 155 33.62 12.31 -14.39
N LYS A 156 32.29 12.18 -14.24
CA LYS A 156 31.31 13.00 -14.98
C LYS A 156 30.98 14.33 -14.29
N HIS A 157 31.65 14.64 -13.18
CA HIS A 157 31.39 15.82 -12.34
C HIS A 157 29.91 15.97 -11.92
N ILE A 158 29.24 14.84 -11.65
CA ILE A 158 27.86 14.83 -11.15
C ILE A 158 27.89 15.11 -9.64
N THR A 159 27.49 16.31 -9.25
CA THR A 159 27.43 16.76 -7.85
C THR A 159 26.02 16.72 -7.26
N GLU A 160 25.01 16.43 -8.07
CA GLU A 160 23.62 16.42 -7.63
C GLU A 160 23.28 15.16 -6.82
N TRP A 161 23.02 15.34 -5.52
CA TRP A 161 22.64 14.27 -4.58
C TRP A 161 21.49 13.38 -5.06
N PRO A 162 20.38 13.90 -5.63
CA PRO A 162 19.29 13.05 -6.12
C PRO A 162 19.77 12.09 -7.21
N THR A 163 20.64 12.56 -8.10
CA THR A 163 21.20 11.81 -9.22
C THR A 163 22.15 10.71 -8.74
N ILE A 164 23.05 11.04 -7.80
CA ILE A 164 23.94 10.05 -7.17
C ILE A 164 23.13 8.96 -6.45
N LYS A 165 22.12 9.35 -5.66
CA LYS A 165 21.22 8.41 -4.96
C LYS A 165 20.46 7.51 -5.94
N ALA A 166 20.00 8.06 -7.06
CA ALA A 166 19.31 7.29 -8.10
C ALA A 166 20.23 6.27 -8.78
N ASN A 167 21.46 6.66 -9.12
CA ASN A 167 22.46 5.78 -9.72
C ASN A 167 22.83 4.61 -8.79
N ILE A 168 23.12 4.89 -7.51
CA ILE A 168 23.39 3.85 -6.51
C ILE A 168 22.22 2.87 -6.42
N ARG A 169 20.99 3.39 -6.35
CA ARG A 169 19.78 2.57 -6.27
C ARG A 169 19.63 1.67 -7.50
N GLU A 170 19.86 2.20 -8.70
CA GLU A 170 19.66 1.46 -9.94
C GLU A 170 20.66 0.31 -10.10
N VAL A 171 21.94 0.61 -9.88
CA VAL A 171 23.04 -0.36 -10.00
C VAL A 171 22.82 -1.53 -9.04
N LEU A 172 22.49 -1.23 -7.78
CA LEU A 172 22.19 -2.26 -6.79
C LEU A 172 20.90 -3.02 -7.09
N ARG A 173 19.86 -2.34 -7.59
CA ARG A 173 18.58 -2.97 -7.94
C ARG A 173 18.77 -4.04 -9.02
N VAL A 174 19.52 -3.73 -10.07
CA VAL A 174 19.83 -4.67 -11.16
C VAL A 174 20.63 -5.85 -10.63
N TYR A 175 21.75 -5.56 -9.97
CA TYR A 175 22.65 -6.59 -9.44
C TYR A 175 21.97 -7.56 -8.46
N LEU A 176 21.24 -7.03 -7.48
CA LEU A 176 20.58 -7.84 -6.46
C LEU A 176 19.45 -8.68 -7.07
N TYR A 177 18.71 -8.14 -8.03
CA TYR A 177 17.68 -8.91 -8.72
C TYR A 177 18.28 -10.04 -9.58
N GLU A 178 19.39 -9.80 -10.26
CA GLU A 178 20.07 -10.82 -11.04
C GLU A 178 20.54 -11.99 -10.17
N LYS A 179 21.14 -11.70 -9.01
CA LYS A 179 21.69 -12.71 -8.10
C LYS A 179 20.65 -13.40 -7.22
N THR A 180 19.65 -12.66 -6.73
CA THR A 180 18.73 -13.16 -5.70
C THR A 180 17.27 -13.27 -6.14
N LYS A 181 16.92 -12.72 -7.31
CA LYS A 181 15.53 -12.60 -7.81
C LYS A 181 14.56 -11.87 -6.88
N ARG A 182 15.09 -11.13 -5.89
CA ARG A 182 14.36 -10.32 -4.93
C ARG A 182 14.66 -8.84 -5.15
N ARG A 183 13.77 -7.96 -4.67
CA ARG A 183 13.88 -6.50 -4.87
C ARG A 183 13.79 -5.78 -3.53
N PRO A 184 14.86 -5.78 -2.72
CA PRO A 184 14.85 -5.09 -1.43
C PRO A 184 14.64 -3.59 -1.62
N MET A 185 14.11 -2.95 -0.59
CA MET A 185 14.10 -1.49 -0.54
C MET A 185 15.54 -1.00 -0.37
N ILE A 186 16.04 -0.19 -1.32
CA ILE A 186 17.41 0.34 -1.29
C ILE A 186 17.39 1.81 -0.87
N LEU A 187 18.01 2.12 0.27
CA LEU A 187 18.06 3.46 0.86
C LEU A 187 19.50 4.00 0.89
N PRO A 188 19.91 4.80 -0.11
CA PRO A 188 21.19 5.48 -0.09
C PRO A 188 21.15 6.73 0.80
N ILE A 189 22.01 6.74 1.80
CA ILE A 189 22.29 7.84 2.72
C ILE A 189 23.66 8.38 2.34
N ILE A 190 23.74 9.68 2.10
CA ILE A 190 25.01 10.33 1.79
C ILE A 190 25.26 11.39 2.86
N MET A 191 26.41 11.31 3.50
CA MET A 191 26.89 12.22 4.52
C MET A 191 27.87 13.21 3.88
N GLU A 192 27.79 14.46 4.29
CA GLU A 192 28.69 15.52 3.84
C GLU A 192 29.65 15.85 4.98
N VAL A 193 30.93 16.01 4.65
CA VAL A 193 31.99 16.45 5.58
C VAL A 193 32.78 17.59 4.97
#